data_AF-A0A4Z1IIJ3-F1
#
_entry.id   AF-A0A4Z1IIJ3-F1
#
_cell.length_a   1.000
_cell.length_b   1.000
_cell.length_c   1.000
_cell.angle_alpha   90.00
_cell.angle_beta   90.00
_cell.angle_gamma   90.00
#
_symmetry.space_group_name_H-M   'P 1'
#
loop_
_entity.id
_entity.type
_entity.pdbx_description
1 polymer ?
#
loop_
_entity_poly.entity_id
_entity_poly.type
_entity_poly.pdbx_seq_one_letter_code
_entity_poly.pdbx_strand_id
1 'polypeptide(L)'
;MNGLAIDELAVSDSELASAVWKSASKWLPRRDDDCDFWWQSTGPRLGALLFHAGYSVTQQYEGLLFHYHVLVPRLGPRPALSSLPGESPYKWKSFMQDDFKPIKYSWKWDTGKVLSNGNMSKPDLRMVIEAIGPLTGTAQDPLNQVATGELLRELDAVNPKVDLTWFHQVSRAIFEGIDVTEARDHIQAADLADMGCSSMFLAFQFLKGDPKSDSPIKAYFMPPGWAKPQGTDNRAHERTIAAIRSLGQKDKHEWTTLDQLLLFFSDNENGRLLSTPFIVSTDCMISSECRLKICVRTPRASFDSVVDILSMGGKQAGFEKNFQ
;
A
#
# COMPACT_ATOMS: atom_id res chain seq x y z
N MET A 1 21.31 53.16 26.36
CA MET A 1 20.11 52.46 25.87
C MET A 1 20.52 51.03 25.59
N ASN A 2 20.29 50.13 26.55
CA ASN A 2 20.57 48.71 26.39
C ASN A 2 19.40 48.11 25.60
N GLY A 3 19.66 47.75 24.34
CA GLY A 3 18.73 46.96 23.54
C GLY A 3 18.75 45.52 24.05
N LEU A 4 17.66 45.11 24.69
CA LEU A 4 17.35 43.72 24.99
C LEU A 4 17.25 42.97 23.66
N ALA A 5 18.24 42.15 23.34
CA ALA A 5 18.07 41.07 22.39
C ALA A 5 17.10 40.08 23.05
N ILE A 6 15.90 39.98 22.49
CA ILE A 6 14.94 38.94 22.83
C ILE A 6 15.56 37.65 22.27
N ASP A 7 16.08 36.80 23.13
CA ASP A 7 16.38 35.41 22.78
C ASP A 7 15.05 34.77 22.35
N GLU A 8 14.87 34.66 21.04
CA GLU A 8 13.77 33.92 20.44
C GLU A 8 14.01 32.46 20.82
N LEU A 9 13.33 31.99 21.88
CA LEU A 9 13.39 30.60 22.34
C LEU A 9 13.09 29.69 21.14
N ALA A 10 14.14 29.08 20.58
CA ALA A 10 14.04 28.21 19.44
C ALA A 10 13.11 27.05 19.80
N VAL A 11 11.90 27.05 19.23
CA VAL A 11 10.93 25.97 19.37
C VAL A 11 11.57 24.69 18.83
N SER A 12 11.49 23.60 19.59
CA SER A 12 12.13 22.35 19.18
C SER A 12 11.48 21.78 17.91
N ASP A 13 12.26 21.11 17.06
CA ASP A 13 11.74 20.45 15.85
C ASP A 13 10.61 19.45 16.16
N SER A 14 10.64 18.82 17.34
CA SER A 14 9.57 17.92 17.82
C SER A 14 8.27 18.66 18.12
N GLU A 15 8.36 19.86 18.71
CA GLU A 15 7.19 20.71 18.95
C GLU A 15 6.61 21.22 17.63
N LEU A 16 7.46 21.64 16.68
CA LEU A 16 7.03 22.06 15.35
C LEU A 16 6.37 20.91 14.56
N ALA A 17 6.97 19.72 14.59
CA ALA A 17 6.46 18.52 13.93
C ALA A 17 5.07 18.09 14.45
N SER A 18 4.75 18.40 15.71
CA SER A 18 3.47 18.08 16.33
C SER A 18 2.46 19.25 16.33
N ALA A 19 2.89 20.47 15.99
CA ALA A 19 2.08 21.68 16.13
C ALA A 19 0.78 21.64 15.32
N VAL A 20 0.86 21.23 14.04
CA VAL A 20 -0.31 21.16 13.16
C VAL A 20 -1.30 20.11 13.65
N TRP A 21 -0.82 18.93 14.07
CA TRP A 21 -1.68 17.89 14.64
C TRP A 21 -2.36 18.33 15.94
N LYS A 22 -1.62 18.98 16.85
CA LYS A 22 -2.19 19.54 18.10
C LYS A 22 -3.26 20.59 17.79
N SER A 23 -2.97 21.49 16.84
CA SER A 23 -3.90 22.54 16.40
C SER A 23 -5.18 21.95 15.81
N ALA A 24 -5.06 21.00 14.87
CA ALA A 24 -6.22 20.32 14.30
C ALA A 24 -7.02 19.55 15.36
N SER A 25 -6.34 18.79 16.24
CA SER A 25 -6.98 17.99 17.29
C SER A 25 -7.81 18.79 18.28
N LYS A 26 -7.53 20.09 18.45
CA LYS A 26 -8.33 20.98 19.31
C LYS A 26 -9.76 21.18 18.78
N TRP A 27 -9.94 21.12 17.47
CA TRP A 27 -11.19 21.49 16.80
C TRP A 27 -11.89 20.32 16.11
N LEU A 28 -11.19 19.20 15.91
CA LEU A 28 -11.79 18.00 15.36
C LEU A 28 -12.74 17.35 16.39
N PRO A 29 -13.91 16.87 15.96
CA PRO A 29 -14.88 16.27 16.88
C PRO A 29 -14.35 14.96 17.49
N ARG A 30 -14.95 14.51 18.58
CA ARG A 30 -14.80 13.11 19.02
C ARG A 30 -15.61 12.22 18.06
N ARG A 31 -15.13 11.00 17.78
CA ARG A 31 -15.90 10.00 17.03
C ARG A 31 -16.36 8.89 17.97
N ASP A 32 -15.61 7.81 18.00
CA ASP A 32 -15.78 6.66 18.88
C ASP A 32 -14.41 6.29 19.45
N ASP A 33 -14.39 5.37 20.41
CA ASP A 33 -13.17 5.00 21.14
C ASP A 33 -12.09 4.39 20.23
N ASP A 34 -12.48 3.69 19.16
CA ASP A 34 -11.56 3.06 18.21
C ASP A 34 -10.94 4.12 17.29
N CYS A 35 -11.77 5.00 16.70
CA CYS A 35 -11.34 6.12 15.89
C CYS A 35 -10.43 7.08 16.69
N ASP A 36 -10.80 7.40 17.92
CA ASP A 36 -10.01 8.26 18.78
C ASP A 36 -8.65 7.63 19.10
N PHE A 37 -8.61 6.33 19.42
CA PHE A 37 -7.36 5.61 19.62
C PHE A 37 -6.46 5.69 18.39
N TRP A 38 -7.02 5.43 17.20
CA TRP A 38 -6.26 5.49 15.96
C TRP A 38 -5.77 6.91 15.68
N TRP A 39 -6.60 7.94 15.84
CA TRP A 39 -6.17 9.33 15.67
C TRP A 39 -5.02 9.71 16.59
N GLN A 40 -5.11 9.36 17.88
CA GLN A 40 -4.07 9.66 18.87
C GLN A 40 -2.76 8.90 18.60
N SER A 41 -2.84 7.65 18.13
CA SER A 41 -1.66 6.81 17.89
C SER A 41 -0.97 7.09 16.55
N THR A 42 -1.72 7.56 15.55
CA THR A 42 -1.21 7.70 14.17
C THR A 42 -1.10 9.15 13.69
N GLY A 43 -1.96 10.05 14.16
CA GLY A 43 -1.98 11.46 13.79
C GLY A 43 -0.67 12.21 14.08
N PRO A 44 -0.08 12.12 15.30
CA PRO A 44 1.20 12.76 15.59
C PRO A 44 2.33 12.27 14.68
N ARG A 45 2.35 10.97 14.36
CA ARG A 45 3.36 10.36 13.49
C ARG A 45 3.23 10.87 12.06
N LEU A 46 2.01 10.95 11.55
CA LEU A 46 1.73 11.52 10.24
C LEU A 46 2.14 12.99 10.17
N GLY A 47 1.82 13.78 11.20
CA GLY A 47 2.24 15.18 11.31
C GLY A 47 3.76 15.33 11.21
N ALA A 48 4.50 14.52 11.97
CA ALA A 48 5.96 14.52 11.92
C ALA A 48 6.51 14.08 10.53
N LEU A 49 5.92 13.07 9.91
CA LEU A 49 6.32 12.62 8.58
C LEU A 49 6.10 13.69 7.50
N LEU A 50 5.00 14.44 7.56
CA LEU A 50 4.73 15.55 6.66
C LEU A 50 5.69 16.72 6.93
N PHE A 51 5.95 17.05 8.20
CA PHE A 51 6.90 18.09 8.58
C PHE A 51 8.32 17.81 8.07
N HIS A 52 8.87 16.62 8.37
CA HIS A 52 10.24 16.28 7.97
C HIS A 52 10.41 16.09 6.46
N ALA A 53 9.35 15.69 5.77
CA ALA A 53 9.30 15.70 4.32
C ALA A 53 9.15 17.12 3.73
N GLY A 54 9.05 18.19 4.53
CA GLY A 54 9.00 19.56 4.05
C GLY A 54 7.70 19.92 3.34
N TYR A 55 6.57 19.32 3.75
CA TYR A 55 5.25 19.80 3.31
C TYR A 55 4.95 21.16 3.93
N SER A 56 4.32 22.05 3.15
CA SER A 56 3.83 23.32 3.67
C SER A 56 2.78 23.09 4.77
N VAL A 57 2.56 24.09 5.64
CA VAL A 57 1.55 24.00 6.71
C VAL A 57 0.16 23.65 6.16
N THR A 58 -0.24 24.22 5.02
CA THR A 58 -1.50 23.90 4.35
C THR A 58 -1.57 22.43 3.97
N GLN A 59 -0.53 21.89 3.34
CA GLN A 59 -0.47 20.47 2.97
C GLN A 59 -0.40 19.54 4.19
N GLN A 60 0.21 19.99 5.30
CA GLN A 60 0.18 19.25 6.55
C GLN A 60 -1.25 19.14 7.08
N TYR A 61 -2.04 20.23 7.07
CA TYR A 61 -3.46 20.20 7.42
C TYR A 61 -4.25 19.30 6.46
N GLU A 62 -4.05 19.41 5.15
CA GLU A 62 -4.73 18.55 4.17
C GLU A 62 -4.48 17.06 4.42
N GLY A 63 -3.22 16.66 4.64
CA GLY A 63 -2.85 15.28 4.95
C GLY A 63 -3.46 14.78 6.26
N LEU A 64 -3.43 15.60 7.31
CA LEU A 64 -4.01 15.27 8.62
C LEU A 64 -5.53 15.19 8.59
N LEU A 65 -6.20 16.11 7.88
CA LEU A 65 -7.65 16.10 7.72
C LEU A 65 -8.12 14.95 6.86
N PHE A 66 -7.40 14.63 5.78
CA PHE A 66 -7.66 13.43 4.99
C PHE A 66 -7.53 12.18 5.85
N HIS A 67 -6.44 12.06 6.61
CA HIS A 67 -6.24 10.93 7.51
C HIS A 67 -7.37 10.80 8.54
N TYR A 68 -7.70 11.89 9.23
CA TYR A 68 -8.75 11.89 10.26
C TYR A 68 -10.15 11.62 9.68
N HIS A 69 -10.52 12.23 8.55
CA HIS A 69 -11.87 12.11 8.01
C HIS A 69 -12.07 10.86 7.16
N VAL A 70 -11.02 10.41 6.47
CA VAL A 70 -11.12 9.35 5.46
C VAL A 70 -10.49 8.04 5.98
N LEU A 71 -9.29 8.07 6.57
CA LEU A 71 -8.59 6.83 6.89
C LEU A 71 -8.94 6.29 8.28
N VAL A 72 -8.92 7.13 9.31
CA VAL A 72 -9.16 6.73 10.72
C VAL A 72 -10.43 5.88 10.90
N PRO A 73 -11.60 6.22 10.31
CA PRO A 73 -12.81 5.41 10.46
C PRO A 73 -12.75 4.03 9.83
N ARG A 74 -11.71 3.76 9.03
CA ARG A 74 -11.51 2.54 8.25
C ARG A 74 -10.32 1.72 8.76
N LEU A 75 -9.74 2.09 9.90
CA LEU A 75 -8.68 1.31 10.55
C LEU A 75 -9.22 0.20 11.45
N GLY A 76 -10.55 0.06 11.53
CA GLY A 76 -11.21 -0.98 12.30
C GLY A 76 -11.04 -0.82 13.81
N PRO A 77 -11.40 -1.86 14.60
CA PRO A 77 -11.31 -1.83 16.05
C PRO A 77 -9.87 -1.61 16.53
N ARG A 78 -9.71 -0.88 17.64
CA ARG A 78 -8.39 -0.76 18.27
C ARG A 78 -7.89 -2.14 18.76
N PRO A 79 -6.57 -2.37 18.81
CA PRO A 79 -6.03 -3.62 19.33
C PRO A 79 -6.59 -3.91 20.73
N ALA A 80 -7.08 -5.13 20.90
CA ALA A 80 -7.53 -5.63 22.18
C ALA A 80 -6.37 -5.60 23.16
N LEU A 81 -6.66 -5.34 24.43
CA LEU A 81 -5.74 -5.60 25.53
C LEU A 81 -5.68 -7.12 25.74
N SER A 82 -5.20 -7.91 24.76
CA SER A 82 -5.14 -9.36 24.92
C SER A 82 -4.12 -9.73 26.00
N SER A 83 -4.55 -10.65 26.87
CA SER A 83 -3.91 -11.04 28.12
C SER A 83 -3.17 -12.39 28.04
N LEU A 84 -2.89 -12.89 26.82
CA LEU A 84 -2.16 -14.14 26.62
C LEU A 84 -0.96 -13.95 25.68
N PRO A 85 0.24 -14.47 26.04
CA PRO A 85 1.39 -14.46 25.16
C PRO A 85 1.12 -15.23 23.87
N GLY A 86 1.39 -14.61 22.71
CA GLY A 86 1.31 -15.27 21.40
C GLY A 86 0.00 -15.03 20.63
N GLU A 87 -0.99 -14.36 21.20
CA GLU A 87 -2.20 -13.96 20.46
C GLU A 87 -2.04 -12.55 19.87
N SER A 88 -2.39 -12.40 18.58
CA SER A 88 -2.46 -11.07 17.97
C SER A 88 -3.53 -10.23 18.66
N PRO A 89 -3.25 -8.97 19.02
CA PRO A 89 -4.24 -8.09 19.61
C PRO A 89 -5.29 -7.61 18.60
N TYR A 90 -5.11 -7.90 17.30
CA TYR A 90 -6.03 -7.50 16.24
C TYR A 90 -6.96 -8.63 15.84
N LYS A 91 -8.26 -8.33 15.76
CA LYS A 91 -9.29 -9.26 15.25
C LYS A 91 -9.05 -9.64 13.79
N TRP A 92 -8.62 -8.68 12.97
CA TRP A 92 -8.21 -8.90 11.59
C TRP A 92 -6.70 -8.72 11.48
N LYS A 93 -5.99 -9.76 11.02
CA LYS A 93 -4.53 -9.71 10.87
C LYS A 93 -4.18 -9.11 9.51
N SER A 94 -3.87 -7.82 9.48
CA SER A 94 -3.46 -7.15 8.23
C SER A 94 -2.07 -7.58 7.78
N PHE A 95 -1.87 -7.76 6.47
CA PHE A 95 -0.56 -8.01 5.84
C PHE A 95 0.34 -6.76 5.82
N MET A 96 -0.20 -5.59 6.15
CA MET A 96 0.44 -4.30 5.97
C MET A 96 1.75 -4.13 6.76
N GLN A 97 1.82 -4.72 7.95
CA GLN A 97 2.99 -4.70 8.82
C GLN A 97 3.14 -6.05 9.52
N ASP A 98 4.35 -6.35 9.97
CA ASP A 98 4.66 -7.59 10.71
C ASP A 98 3.93 -7.66 12.06
N ASP A 99 3.45 -6.53 12.59
CA ASP A 99 2.63 -6.45 13.80
C ASP A 99 1.12 -6.38 13.51
N PHE A 100 0.73 -6.71 12.27
CA PHE A 100 -0.64 -6.77 11.78
C PHE A 100 -1.44 -5.45 11.79
N LYS A 101 -0.78 -4.30 11.97
CA LYS A 101 -1.44 -2.99 11.88
C LYS A 101 -1.99 -2.73 10.47
N PRO A 102 -3.20 -2.18 10.33
CA PRO A 102 -3.83 -1.93 9.04
C PRO A 102 -3.34 -0.67 8.32
N ILE A 103 -2.30 0.00 8.81
CA ILE A 103 -1.78 1.25 8.24
C ILE A 103 -0.27 1.27 8.24
N LYS A 104 0.34 1.74 7.15
CA LYS A 104 1.79 1.94 7.01
C LYS A 104 2.09 3.26 6.31
N TYR A 105 3.22 3.86 6.67
CA TYR A 105 3.75 5.06 6.02
C TYR A 105 5.03 4.75 5.28
N SER A 106 5.27 5.46 4.18
CA SER A 106 6.54 5.37 3.46
C SER A 106 6.86 6.70 2.79
N TRP A 107 8.15 7.01 2.68
CA TRP A 107 8.67 8.08 1.85
C TRP A 107 9.14 7.54 0.50
N LYS A 108 8.63 8.13 -0.58
CA LYS A 108 9.14 7.97 -1.93
C LYS A 108 10.17 9.07 -2.16
N TRP A 109 11.44 8.69 -2.22
CA TRP A 109 12.52 9.58 -2.59
C TRP A 109 12.63 9.64 -4.11
N ASP A 110 12.57 10.84 -4.69
CA ASP A 110 12.99 11.02 -6.08
C ASP A 110 14.52 10.99 -6.08
N THR A 111 15.12 9.91 -6.57
CA THR A 111 16.57 9.74 -6.58
C THR A 111 17.21 10.80 -7.47
N GLY A 112 17.93 11.75 -6.87
CA GLY A 112 18.94 12.54 -7.58
C GLY A 112 18.54 13.92 -8.11
N LYS A 113 17.33 14.45 -7.82
CA LYS A 113 17.05 15.86 -8.13
C LYS A 113 17.66 16.78 -7.07
N VAL A 114 18.86 17.26 -7.35
CA VAL A 114 19.40 18.45 -6.70
C VAL A 114 18.60 19.64 -7.23
N LEU A 115 17.90 20.32 -6.33
CA LEU A 115 17.17 21.54 -6.66
C LEU A 115 18.16 22.64 -7.05
N SER A 116 17.70 23.67 -7.77
CA SER A 116 18.54 24.80 -8.20
C SER A 116 19.26 25.53 -7.05
N ASN A 117 18.82 25.33 -5.80
CA ASN A 117 19.43 25.86 -4.58
C ASN A 117 20.47 24.92 -3.94
N GLY A 118 20.86 23.82 -4.60
CA GLY A 118 21.85 22.86 -4.10
C GLY A 118 21.32 21.83 -3.09
N ASN A 119 20.07 21.95 -2.66
CA ASN A 119 19.47 20.99 -1.72
C ASN A 119 18.88 19.79 -2.47
N MET A 120 18.93 18.60 -1.84
CA MET A 120 18.20 17.46 -2.36
C MET A 120 16.69 17.68 -2.28
N SER A 121 15.96 17.21 -3.30
CA SER A 121 14.50 17.13 -3.25
C SER A 121 14.05 16.34 -2.02
N LYS A 122 13.09 16.90 -1.28
CA LYS A 122 12.44 16.22 -0.16
C LYS A 122 11.51 15.10 -0.68
N PRO A 123 11.26 14.04 0.10
CA PRO A 123 10.47 12.90 -0.36
C PRO A 123 8.97 13.22 -0.44
N ASP A 124 8.25 12.43 -1.23
CA ASP A 124 6.79 12.37 -1.19
C ASP A 124 6.33 11.32 -0.17
N LEU A 125 5.26 11.63 0.55
CA LEU A 125 4.61 10.73 1.49
C LEU A 125 3.64 9.81 0.76
N ARG A 126 3.65 8.54 1.16
CA ARG A 126 2.62 7.57 0.84
C ARG A 126 2.04 6.98 2.13
N MET A 127 0.73 6.98 2.22
CA MET A 127 -0.04 6.28 3.25
C MET A 127 -0.62 5.03 2.63
N VAL A 128 -0.41 3.87 3.23
CA VAL A 128 -0.99 2.61 2.77
C VAL A 128 -1.89 2.08 3.87
N ILE A 129 -3.13 1.74 3.52
CA ILE A 129 -4.11 1.21 4.45
C ILE A 129 -4.78 -0.03 3.91
N GLU A 130 -5.08 -0.96 4.80
CA GLU A 130 -6.14 -1.92 4.59
C GLU A 130 -7.40 -1.40 5.30
N ALA A 131 -8.45 -1.09 4.52
CA ALA A 131 -9.69 -0.64 5.10
C ALA A 131 -10.40 -1.83 5.76
N ILE A 132 -10.75 -1.69 7.04
CA ILE A 132 -11.43 -2.70 7.86
C ILE A 132 -12.80 -2.15 8.23
N GLY A 133 -13.84 -2.92 7.91
CA GLY A 133 -15.24 -2.61 8.20
C GLY A 133 -15.83 -3.47 9.33
N PRO A 134 -17.09 -3.23 9.70
CA PRO A 134 -17.76 -3.99 10.75
C PRO A 134 -17.99 -5.47 10.41
N LEU A 135 -18.06 -5.81 9.11
CA LEU A 135 -18.30 -7.17 8.62
C LEU A 135 -17.00 -7.95 8.35
N THR A 136 -15.84 -7.31 8.48
CA THR A 136 -14.54 -7.91 8.18
C THR A 136 -14.32 -9.23 8.92
N GLY A 137 -13.98 -10.27 8.17
CA GLY A 137 -13.71 -11.62 8.68
C GLY A 137 -14.95 -12.41 9.09
N THR A 138 -16.15 -11.87 8.87
CA THR A 138 -17.41 -12.61 9.07
C THR A 138 -17.79 -13.38 7.80
N ALA A 139 -18.83 -14.22 7.87
CA ALA A 139 -19.35 -14.90 6.68
C ALA A 139 -19.87 -13.96 5.58
N GLN A 140 -20.19 -12.70 5.92
CA GLN A 140 -20.68 -11.70 4.96
C GLN A 140 -19.53 -10.96 4.25
N ASP A 141 -18.36 -10.89 4.86
CA ASP A 141 -17.16 -10.29 4.27
C ASP A 141 -15.90 -11.03 4.74
N PRO A 142 -15.72 -12.30 4.34
CA PRO A 142 -14.63 -13.14 4.85
C PRO A 142 -13.25 -12.64 4.42
N LEU A 143 -13.16 -11.95 3.27
CA LEU A 143 -11.91 -11.45 2.70
C LEU A 143 -11.67 -9.96 2.89
N ASN A 144 -12.49 -9.25 3.67
CA ASN A 144 -12.32 -7.82 3.95
C ASN A 144 -12.35 -6.91 2.70
N GLN A 145 -13.36 -7.06 1.85
CA GLN A 145 -13.45 -6.33 0.58
C GLN A 145 -14.42 -5.15 0.63
N VAL A 146 -15.41 -5.20 1.52
CA VAL A 146 -16.53 -4.23 1.54
C VAL A 146 -16.04 -2.82 1.85
N ALA A 147 -15.28 -2.64 2.93
CA ALA A 147 -14.80 -1.33 3.37
C ALA A 147 -13.86 -0.67 2.34
N THR A 148 -13.04 -1.46 1.65
CA THR A 148 -12.16 -0.98 0.57
C THR A 148 -12.98 -0.50 -0.62
N GLY A 149 -13.99 -1.27 -1.03
CA GLY A 149 -14.90 -0.88 -2.12
C GLY A 149 -15.70 0.38 -1.80
N GLU A 150 -16.17 0.52 -0.55
CA GLU A 150 -16.86 1.72 -0.08
C GLU A 150 -16.00 2.97 -0.13
N LEU A 151 -14.77 2.87 0.40
CA LEU A 151 -13.80 3.97 0.37
C LEU A 151 -13.51 4.43 -1.07
N LEU A 152 -13.25 3.50 -1.99
CA LEU A 152 -12.95 3.87 -3.38
C LEU A 152 -14.14 4.54 -4.06
N ARG A 153 -15.36 4.06 -3.82
CA ARG A 153 -16.58 4.68 -4.37
C ARG A 153 -16.79 6.11 -3.87
N GLU A 154 -16.53 6.35 -2.59
CA GLU A 154 -16.60 7.70 -2.03
C GLU A 154 -15.55 8.64 -2.65
N LEU A 155 -14.33 8.12 -2.88
CA LEU A 155 -13.25 8.90 -3.49
C LEU A 155 -13.50 9.19 -4.97
N ASP A 156 -14.03 8.22 -5.71
CA ASP A 156 -14.47 8.38 -7.10
C ASP A 156 -15.52 9.48 -7.25
N ALA A 157 -16.47 9.56 -6.30
CA ALA A 157 -17.52 10.57 -6.31
C ALA A 157 -17.02 12.02 -6.09
N VAL A 158 -15.86 12.21 -5.45
CA VAL A 158 -15.34 13.55 -5.09
C VAL A 158 -14.09 13.96 -5.85
N ASN A 159 -13.38 13.00 -6.48
CA ASN A 159 -12.13 13.27 -7.18
C ASN A 159 -12.24 12.87 -8.65
N PRO A 160 -12.38 13.83 -9.59
CA PRO A 160 -12.57 13.55 -11.01
C PRO A 160 -11.35 12.91 -11.69
N LYS A 161 -10.22 12.76 -10.99
CA LYS A 161 -9.04 12.04 -11.51
C LYS A 161 -9.05 10.55 -11.20
N VAL A 162 -9.91 10.10 -10.29
CA VAL A 162 -10.04 8.69 -9.94
C VAL A 162 -10.81 7.99 -11.07
N ASP A 163 -10.33 6.81 -11.44
CA ASP A 163 -11.07 5.85 -12.26
C ASP A 163 -10.88 4.47 -11.66
N LEU A 164 -11.99 3.75 -11.52
CA LEU A 164 -12.03 2.43 -10.91
C LEU A 164 -12.17 1.31 -11.95
N THR A 165 -12.03 1.61 -13.24
CA THR A 165 -12.25 0.64 -14.32
C THR A 165 -11.29 -0.54 -14.20
N TRP A 166 -9.98 -0.27 -14.08
CA TRP A 166 -8.97 -1.33 -13.91
C TRP A 166 -9.12 -2.02 -12.54
N PHE A 167 -9.46 -1.25 -11.50
CA PHE A 167 -9.74 -1.80 -10.18
C PHE A 167 -10.84 -2.88 -10.22
N HIS A 168 -11.99 -2.57 -10.82
CA HIS A 168 -13.12 -3.51 -10.91
C HIS A 168 -12.79 -4.73 -11.77
N GLN A 169 -12.06 -4.55 -12.88
CA GLN A 169 -11.67 -5.66 -13.74
C GLN A 169 -10.70 -6.62 -13.04
N VAL A 170 -9.65 -6.09 -12.39
CA VAL A 170 -8.68 -6.90 -11.65
C VAL A 170 -9.32 -7.56 -10.42
N SER A 171 -10.12 -6.81 -9.66
CA SER A 171 -10.85 -7.33 -8.50
C SER A 171 -11.76 -8.50 -8.90
N ARG A 172 -12.53 -8.35 -9.98
CA ARG A 172 -13.38 -9.42 -10.50
C ARG A 172 -12.55 -10.63 -10.89
N ALA A 173 -11.50 -10.45 -11.68
CA ALA A 173 -10.68 -11.58 -12.15
C ALA A 173 -9.98 -12.36 -11.01
N ILE A 174 -9.70 -11.71 -9.88
CA ILE A 174 -9.05 -12.35 -8.73
C ILE A 174 -10.06 -13.00 -7.77
N PHE A 175 -11.21 -12.37 -7.55
CA PHE A 175 -12.13 -12.76 -6.47
C PHE A 175 -13.49 -13.30 -6.93
N GLU A 176 -13.84 -13.19 -8.21
CA GLU A 176 -15.07 -13.77 -8.72
C GLU A 176 -15.02 -15.30 -8.63
N GLY A 177 -16.08 -15.90 -8.09
CA GLY A 177 -16.17 -17.35 -7.90
C GLY A 177 -15.44 -17.89 -6.66
N ILE A 178 -14.84 -17.03 -5.82
CA ILE A 178 -14.34 -17.45 -4.51
C ILE A 178 -15.53 -17.77 -3.60
N ASP A 179 -15.56 -19.00 -3.08
CA ASP A 179 -16.55 -19.40 -2.08
C ASP A 179 -16.02 -19.22 -0.64
N VAL A 180 -16.91 -19.44 0.33
CA VAL A 180 -16.60 -19.31 1.77
C VAL A 180 -15.54 -20.32 2.22
N THR A 181 -15.45 -21.48 1.57
CA THR A 181 -14.46 -22.52 1.90
C THR A 181 -13.08 -22.06 1.47
N GLU A 182 -12.93 -21.58 0.24
CA GLU A 182 -11.66 -21.08 -0.26
C GLU A 182 -11.17 -19.83 0.50
N ALA A 183 -12.10 -18.93 0.86
CA ALA A 183 -11.76 -17.79 1.72
C ALA A 183 -11.25 -18.24 3.11
N ARG A 184 -11.89 -19.25 3.71
CA ARG A 184 -11.45 -19.82 4.99
C ARG A 184 -10.09 -20.50 4.87
N ASP A 185 -9.89 -21.30 3.83
CA ASP A 185 -8.61 -21.98 3.55
C ASP A 185 -7.48 -20.95 3.40
N HIS A 186 -7.75 -19.82 2.76
CA HIS A 186 -6.79 -18.73 2.64
C HIS A 186 -6.42 -18.14 4.01
N ILE A 187 -7.41 -17.80 4.83
CA ILE A 187 -7.19 -17.23 6.17
C ILE A 187 -6.41 -18.22 7.04
N GLN A 188 -6.78 -19.50 7.02
CA GLN A 188 -6.09 -20.54 7.78
C GLN A 188 -4.63 -20.73 7.32
N ALA A 189 -4.37 -20.71 6.01
CA ALA A 189 -3.02 -20.79 5.48
C ALA A 189 -2.16 -19.59 5.90
N ALA A 190 -2.72 -18.38 5.90
CA ALA A 190 -2.04 -17.18 6.37
C ALA A 190 -1.73 -17.26 7.88
N ASP A 191 -2.69 -17.72 8.69
CA ASP A 191 -2.51 -17.88 10.13
C ASP A 191 -1.43 -18.90 10.49
N LEU A 192 -1.42 -20.07 9.81
CA LEU A 192 -0.38 -21.09 9.97
C LEU A 192 1.02 -20.59 9.57
N ALA A 193 1.10 -19.63 8.65
CA ALA A 193 2.34 -19.01 8.22
C ALA A 193 2.75 -17.79 9.07
N ASP A 194 1.99 -17.44 10.11
CA ASP A 194 2.11 -16.21 10.90
C ASP A 194 2.17 -14.94 10.02
N MET A 195 1.29 -14.90 9.02
CA MET A 195 1.18 -13.83 8.04
C MET A 195 -0.22 -13.18 8.13
N GLY A 196 -0.33 -11.94 7.67
CA GLY A 196 -1.64 -11.29 7.52
C GLY A 196 -2.50 -11.95 6.45
N CYS A 197 -3.82 -11.90 6.59
CA CYS A 197 -4.80 -12.52 5.70
C CYS A 197 -5.48 -11.51 4.74
N SER A 198 -4.83 -10.38 4.46
CA SER A 198 -5.37 -9.35 3.58
C SER A 198 -5.65 -9.89 2.19
N SER A 199 -6.77 -9.44 1.61
CA SER A 199 -7.06 -9.62 0.19
C SER A 199 -6.84 -8.33 -0.60
N MET A 200 -7.06 -7.16 0.01
CA MET A 200 -7.01 -5.86 -0.69
C MET A 200 -6.49 -4.77 0.24
N PHE A 201 -5.71 -3.84 -0.31
CA PHE A 201 -5.29 -2.63 0.39
C PHE A 201 -5.01 -1.49 -0.59
N LEU A 202 -4.99 -0.26 -0.10
CA LEU A 202 -4.85 0.96 -0.90
C LEU A 202 -3.62 1.74 -0.48
N ALA A 203 -2.95 2.37 -1.45
CA ALA A 203 -1.96 3.41 -1.18
C ALA A 203 -2.41 4.77 -1.72
N PHE A 204 -2.37 5.76 -0.85
CA PHE A 204 -2.59 7.18 -1.14
C PHE A 204 -1.25 7.89 -1.30
N GLN A 205 -1.08 8.60 -2.41
CA GLN A 205 0.16 9.31 -2.74
C GLN A 205 -0.03 10.83 -2.62
N PHE A 206 0.69 11.45 -1.69
CA PHE A 206 0.65 12.90 -1.44
C PHE A 206 1.78 13.57 -2.21
N LEU A 207 1.67 13.66 -3.53
CA LEU A 207 2.76 14.13 -4.37
C LEU A 207 2.87 15.65 -4.32
N LYS A 208 4.09 16.18 -4.14
CA LYS A 208 4.34 17.63 -4.16
C LYS A 208 4.48 18.22 -5.58
N GLY A 209 4.75 17.38 -6.58
CA GLY A 209 4.99 17.77 -7.99
C GLY A 209 3.72 17.80 -8.86
N ASP A 210 3.87 18.04 -10.18
CA ASP A 210 2.74 18.11 -11.13
C ASP A 210 1.95 16.77 -11.15
N PRO A 211 0.70 16.74 -10.67
CA PRO A 211 -0.11 15.53 -10.50
C PRO A 211 -0.73 15.03 -11.81
N LYS A 212 -0.07 15.22 -12.96
CA LYS A 212 -0.58 14.81 -14.28
C LYS A 212 -0.26 13.36 -14.64
N SER A 213 0.83 12.79 -14.13
CA SER A 213 1.30 11.46 -14.55
C SER A 213 1.27 10.37 -13.47
N ASP A 214 1.14 10.72 -12.18
CA ASP A 214 1.10 9.71 -11.11
C ASP A 214 -0.29 9.68 -10.44
N SER A 215 -0.85 8.48 -10.34
CA SER A 215 -2.16 8.26 -9.70
C SER A 215 -2.17 8.68 -8.23
N PRO A 216 -3.21 9.37 -7.74
CA PRO A 216 -3.35 9.64 -6.31
C PRO A 216 -3.57 8.35 -5.50
N ILE A 217 -4.08 7.28 -6.13
CA ILE A 217 -4.50 6.04 -5.47
C ILE A 217 -3.95 4.82 -6.22
N LYS A 218 -3.37 3.88 -5.48
CA LYS A 218 -3.01 2.55 -5.99
C LYS A 218 -3.79 1.50 -5.22
N ALA A 219 -4.43 0.58 -5.93
CA ALA A 219 -5.05 -0.59 -5.36
C ALA A 219 -4.12 -1.79 -5.46
N TYR A 220 -4.05 -2.57 -4.40
CA TYR A 220 -3.30 -3.81 -4.31
C TYR A 220 -4.26 -4.95 -4.02
N PHE A 221 -4.01 -6.08 -4.66
CA PHE A 221 -4.82 -7.28 -4.58
C PHE A 221 -3.92 -8.47 -4.28
N MET A 222 -4.34 -9.29 -3.34
CA MET A 222 -3.67 -10.51 -2.90
C MET A 222 -4.60 -11.68 -3.20
N PRO A 223 -4.29 -12.51 -4.21
CA PRO A 223 -5.14 -13.63 -4.60
C PRO A 223 -5.24 -14.68 -3.48
N PRO A 224 -6.43 -15.23 -3.18
CA PRO A 224 -6.57 -16.31 -2.22
C PRO A 224 -5.63 -17.48 -2.56
N GLY A 225 -5.03 -18.05 -1.51
CA GLY A 225 -4.03 -19.11 -1.65
C GLY A 225 -2.58 -18.64 -1.78
N TRP A 226 -2.31 -17.33 -1.83
CA TRP A 226 -0.94 -16.81 -1.91
C TRP A 226 -0.03 -17.22 -0.75
N ALA A 227 -0.60 -17.46 0.44
CA ALA A 227 0.12 -17.86 1.64
C ALA A 227 0.41 -19.37 1.71
N LYS A 228 -0.11 -20.17 0.76
CA LYS A 228 0.16 -21.61 0.73
C LYS A 228 1.62 -21.87 0.31
N PRO A 229 2.25 -22.95 0.80
CA PRO A 229 3.62 -23.29 0.42
C PRO A 229 3.76 -23.44 -1.09
N GLN A 230 4.91 -23.02 -1.63
CA GLN A 230 5.18 -23.13 -3.07
C GLN A 230 5.03 -24.58 -3.55
N GLY A 231 4.41 -24.77 -4.73
CA GLY A 231 4.21 -26.09 -5.33
C GLY A 231 2.99 -26.86 -4.83
N THR A 232 2.24 -26.33 -3.86
CA THR A 232 1.00 -26.97 -3.36
C THR A 232 -0.25 -26.59 -4.16
N ASP A 233 -0.26 -25.38 -4.74
CA ASP A 233 -1.41 -24.81 -5.44
C ASP A 233 -0.93 -23.64 -6.34
N ASN A 234 -1.32 -23.65 -7.61
CA ASN A 234 -0.94 -22.60 -8.57
C ASN A 234 -2.09 -21.60 -8.85
N ARG A 235 -3.24 -21.74 -8.17
CA ARG A 235 -4.43 -20.90 -8.44
C ARG A 235 -4.17 -19.41 -8.26
N ALA A 236 -3.39 -19.02 -7.25
CA ALA A 236 -3.04 -17.61 -7.01
C ALA A 236 -2.25 -17.01 -8.18
N HIS A 237 -1.30 -17.78 -8.74
CA HIS A 237 -0.56 -17.41 -9.94
C HIS A 237 -1.50 -17.29 -11.15
N GLU A 238 -2.27 -18.35 -11.43
CA GLU A 238 -3.18 -18.40 -12.58
C GLU A 238 -4.19 -17.25 -12.59
N ARG A 239 -4.80 -16.94 -11.43
CA ARG A 239 -5.70 -15.79 -11.27
C ARG A 239 -5.00 -14.47 -11.50
N THR A 240 -3.76 -14.31 -10.99
CA THR A 240 -2.98 -13.08 -11.24
C THR A 240 -2.75 -12.87 -12.73
N ILE A 241 -2.34 -13.92 -13.45
CA ILE A 241 -2.08 -13.83 -14.89
C ILE A 241 -3.37 -13.61 -15.67
N ALA A 242 -4.45 -14.31 -15.31
CA ALA A 242 -5.77 -14.10 -15.92
C ALA A 242 -6.27 -12.67 -15.72
N ALA A 243 -6.09 -12.09 -14.53
CA ALA A 243 -6.46 -10.72 -14.23
C ALA A 243 -5.72 -9.71 -15.11
N ILE A 244 -4.39 -9.85 -15.27
CA ILE A 244 -3.61 -8.96 -16.13
C ILE A 244 -4.07 -9.10 -17.59
N ARG A 245 -4.21 -10.33 -18.08
CA ARG A 245 -4.65 -10.58 -19.47
C ARG A 245 -6.04 -10.01 -19.73
N SER A 246 -6.96 -10.04 -18.76
CA SER A 246 -8.31 -9.51 -18.91
C SER A 246 -8.34 -8.01 -19.25
N LEU A 247 -7.41 -7.23 -18.72
CA LEU A 247 -7.31 -5.78 -18.98
C LEU A 247 -6.97 -5.46 -20.44
N GLY A 248 -6.26 -6.37 -21.13
CA GLY A 248 -5.85 -6.19 -22.52
C GLY A 248 -6.85 -6.72 -23.56
N GLN A 249 -7.90 -7.43 -23.14
CA GLN A 249 -8.77 -8.17 -24.08
C GLN A 249 -9.54 -7.26 -25.04
N LYS A 250 -10.08 -6.14 -24.54
CA LYS A 250 -10.89 -5.22 -25.37
C LYS A 250 -10.06 -4.54 -26.45
N ASP A 251 -8.84 -4.15 -26.10
CA ASP A 251 -7.95 -3.38 -26.99
C ASP A 251 -6.96 -4.28 -27.74
N LYS A 252 -7.07 -5.61 -27.60
CA LYS A 252 -6.11 -6.60 -28.13
C LYS A 252 -4.67 -6.26 -27.75
N HIS A 253 -4.48 -5.74 -26.55
CA HIS A 253 -3.16 -5.37 -26.04
C HIS A 253 -2.33 -6.63 -25.79
N GLU A 254 -1.13 -6.68 -26.34
CA GLU A 254 -0.19 -7.77 -26.15
C GLU A 254 0.71 -7.51 -24.94
N TRP A 255 0.57 -8.32 -23.90
CA TRP A 255 1.37 -8.24 -22.68
C TRP A 255 2.76 -8.89 -22.86
N THR A 256 3.53 -8.47 -23.85
CA THR A 256 4.83 -9.07 -24.20
C THR A 256 5.82 -9.08 -23.03
N THR A 257 5.84 -8.04 -22.19
CA THR A 257 6.65 -8.00 -20.94
C THR A 257 6.19 -9.05 -19.93
N LEU A 258 4.88 -9.32 -19.83
CA LEU A 258 4.38 -10.40 -18.98
C LEU A 258 4.82 -11.75 -19.50
N ASP A 259 4.74 -11.98 -20.82
CA ASP A 259 5.14 -13.25 -21.41
C ASP A 259 6.66 -13.50 -21.24
N GLN A 260 7.50 -12.46 -21.35
CA GLN A 260 8.93 -12.54 -21.03
C GLN A 260 9.17 -12.90 -19.56
N LEU A 261 8.43 -12.29 -18.63
CA LEU A 261 8.51 -12.60 -17.21
C LEU A 261 8.09 -14.05 -16.91
N LEU A 262 7.01 -14.52 -17.55
CA LEU A 262 6.54 -15.89 -17.41
C LEU A 262 7.53 -16.91 -17.97
N LEU A 263 8.19 -16.60 -19.09
CA LEU A 263 9.29 -17.41 -19.61
C LEU A 263 10.42 -17.49 -18.59
N PHE A 264 10.85 -16.36 -18.02
CA PHE A 264 11.86 -16.32 -16.96
C PHE A 264 11.47 -17.18 -15.74
N PHE A 265 10.20 -17.16 -15.32
CA PHE A 265 9.71 -18.02 -14.24
C PHE A 265 9.82 -19.51 -14.56
N SER A 266 9.82 -19.90 -15.83
CA SER A 266 9.91 -21.30 -16.26
C SER A 266 11.34 -21.78 -16.53
N ASP A 267 12.19 -20.92 -17.10
CA ASP A 267 13.46 -21.32 -17.69
C ASP A 267 14.71 -20.94 -16.88
N ASN A 268 14.57 -20.16 -15.81
CA ASN A 268 15.67 -19.77 -14.92
C ASN A 268 15.49 -20.37 -13.51
N GLU A 269 16.61 -20.75 -12.86
CA GLU A 269 16.60 -21.36 -11.53
C GLU A 269 16.03 -20.43 -10.44
N ASN A 270 16.49 -19.17 -10.40
CA ASN A 270 15.95 -18.17 -9.48
C ASN A 270 14.54 -17.75 -9.90
N GLY A 271 14.25 -17.69 -11.21
CA GLY A 271 12.93 -17.39 -11.76
C GLY A 271 11.86 -18.37 -11.30
N ARG A 272 12.15 -19.67 -11.25
CA ARG A 272 11.22 -20.69 -10.74
C ARG A 272 10.80 -20.46 -9.28
N LEU A 273 11.65 -19.83 -8.47
CA LEU A 273 11.31 -19.48 -7.08
C LEU A 273 10.34 -18.29 -6.99
N LEU A 274 10.16 -17.55 -8.08
CA LEU A 274 9.25 -16.40 -8.17
C LEU A 274 7.88 -16.76 -8.74
N SER A 275 7.62 -18.05 -9.01
CA SER A 275 6.44 -18.51 -9.75
C SER A 275 5.12 -18.22 -9.04
N THR A 276 5.12 -17.80 -7.76
CA THR A 276 3.91 -17.45 -7.02
C THR A 276 3.86 -15.95 -6.74
N PRO A 277 3.27 -15.15 -7.64
CA PRO A 277 2.84 -13.79 -7.32
C PRO A 277 1.95 -13.75 -6.10
N PHE A 278 2.26 -12.88 -5.15
CA PHE A 278 1.47 -12.71 -3.93
C PHE A 278 0.73 -11.38 -3.89
N ILE A 279 1.13 -10.41 -4.72
CA ILE A 279 0.41 -9.15 -4.90
C ILE A 279 0.39 -8.79 -6.39
N VAL A 280 -0.76 -8.32 -6.87
CA VAL A 280 -0.87 -7.51 -8.08
C VAL A 280 -1.43 -6.15 -7.71
N SER A 281 -0.98 -5.09 -8.37
CA SER A 281 -1.46 -3.73 -8.09
C SER A 281 -1.68 -2.93 -9.35
N THR A 282 -2.59 -1.97 -9.26
CA THR A 282 -2.95 -1.06 -10.34
C THR A 282 -3.15 0.37 -9.83
N ASP A 283 -2.95 1.32 -10.73
CA ASP A 283 -3.27 2.73 -10.53
C ASP A 283 -4.80 2.94 -10.69
N CYS A 284 -5.45 3.65 -9.77
CA CYS A 284 -6.87 4.04 -9.89
C CYS A 284 -6.99 5.47 -10.45
N MET A 285 -6.69 5.65 -11.74
CA MET A 285 -6.72 6.96 -12.40
C MET A 285 -7.16 6.90 -13.86
N ILE A 286 -7.67 8.02 -14.38
CA ILE A 286 -7.93 8.20 -15.82
C ILE A 286 -6.59 8.50 -16.52
N SER A 287 -5.89 7.48 -17.03
CA SER A 287 -4.69 7.70 -17.84
C SER A 287 -4.30 6.49 -18.70
N SER A 288 -3.75 6.78 -19.88
CA SER A 288 -2.99 5.80 -20.69
C SER A 288 -1.69 5.35 -20.00
N GLU A 289 -1.30 5.99 -18.90
CA GLU A 289 -0.11 5.68 -18.10
C GLU A 289 -0.41 4.79 -16.90
N CYS A 290 -1.63 4.24 -16.77
CA CYS A 290 -1.94 3.26 -15.74
C CYS A 290 -1.00 2.05 -15.84
N ARG A 291 -0.38 1.69 -14.71
CA ARG A 291 0.57 0.58 -14.65
C ARG A 291 0.00 -0.59 -13.85
N LEU A 292 0.42 -1.78 -14.24
CA LEU A 292 0.32 -2.97 -13.41
C LEU A 292 1.66 -3.28 -12.78
N LYS A 293 1.63 -3.80 -11.56
CA LYS A 293 2.82 -4.35 -10.91
C LYS A 293 2.50 -5.70 -10.31
N ILE A 294 3.41 -6.64 -10.51
CA ILE A 294 3.39 -7.96 -9.88
C ILE A 294 4.49 -7.96 -8.81
N CYS A 295 4.15 -8.39 -7.60
CA CYS A 295 5.14 -8.66 -6.57
C CYS A 295 5.26 -10.16 -6.34
N VAL A 296 6.50 -10.62 -6.31
CA VAL A 296 6.94 -11.99 -6.08
C VAL A 296 7.92 -11.99 -4.91
N ARG A 297 8.02 -13.12 -4.20
CA ARG A 297 8.98 -13.32 -3.11
C ARG A 297 10.04 -14.32 -3.55
N THR A 298 11.26 -14.14 -3.07
CA THR A 298 12.34 -15.12 -3.19
C THR A 298 12.94 -15.36 -1.81
N PRO A 299 13.25 -16.62 -1.44
CA PRO A 299 14.03 -16.90 -0.24
C PRO A 299 15.52 -16.63 -0.43
N ARG A 300 15.99 -16.36 -1.67
CA ARG A 300 17.39 -16.09 -1.99
C ARG A 300 17.67 -14.60 -1.95
N ALA A 301 18.68 -14.21 -1.18
CA ALA A 301 19.09 -12.82 -0.99
C ALA A 301 20.60 -12.60 -1.22
N SER A 302 21.28 -13.53 -1.91
CA SER A 302 22.67 -13.33 -2.32
C SER A 302 22.73 -12.27 -3.44
N PHE A 303 23.83 -11.54 -3.52
CA PHE A 303 24.03 -10.53 -4.57
C PHE A 303 23.81 -11.12 -5.97
N ASP A 304 24.41 -12.28 -6.25
CA ASP A 304 24.25 -12.95 -7.55
C ASP A 304 22.80 -13.30 -7.86
N SER A 305 22.04 -13.79 -6.87
CA SER A 305 20.61 -14.07 -7.07
C SER A 305 19.81 -12.81 -7.36
N VAL A 306 20.15 -11.68 -6.72
CA VAL A 306 19.52 -10.39 -6.97
C VAL A 306 19.85 -9.87 -8.37
N VAL A 307 21.11 -9.97 -8.80
CA VAL A 307 21.53 -9.57 -10.16
C VAL A 307 20.84 -10.42 -11.22
N ASP A 308 20.80 -11.74 -11.04
CA ASP A 308 20.12 -12.66 -11.96
C ASP A 308 18.62 -12.36 -12.05
N ILE A 309 17.94 -12.18 -10.92
CA ILE A 309 16.50 -11.85 -10.90
C ILE A 309 16.24 -10.47 -11.54
N LEU A 310 16.99 -9.45 -11.15
CA LEU A 310 16.77 -8.09 -11.65
C LEU A 310 17.07 -7.97 -13.14
N SER A 311 18.04 -8.73 -13.66
CA SER A 311 18.36 -8.79 -15.09
C SER A 311 17.45 -9.74 -15.89
N MET A 312 16.54 -10.46 -15.23
CA MET A 312 15.78 -11.59 -15.79
C MET A 312 16.70 -12.62 -16.49
N GLY A 313 17.81 -12.97 -15.85
CA GLY A 313 18.84 -13.86 -16.41
C GLY A 313 19.56 -13.26 -17.61
N GLY A 314 19.85 -11.95 -17.57
CA GLY A 314 20.48 -11.21 -18.67
C GLY A 314 19.56 -10.85 -19.84
N LYS A 315 18.26 -11.18 -19.77
CA LYS A 315 17.29 -10.89 -20.83
C LYS A 315 16.81 -9.43 -20.84
N GLN A 316 17.01 -8.69 -19.75
CA GLN A 316 16.65 -7.28 -19.69
C GLN A 316 17.70 -6.41 -20.38
N ALA A 317 17.36 -5.89 -21.56
CA ALA A 317 18.23 -5.00 -22.32
C ALA A 317 18.65 -3.75 -21.49
N GLY A 318 19.96 -3.46 -21.50
CA GLY A 318 20.52 -2.27 -20.85
C GLY A 318 20.79 -2.40 -19.35
N PHE A 319 20.45 -3.53 -18.71
CA PHE A 319 20.68 -3.73 -17.27
C PHE A 319 22.19 -3.71 -16.91
N GLU A 320 23.05 -4.16 -17.82
CA GLU A 320 24.51 -4.17 -17.64
C GLU A 320 25.12 -2.79 -17.38
N LYS A 321 24.46 -1.71 -17.82
CA LYS A 321 24.93 -0.33 -17.62
C LYS A 321 24.87 0.12 -16.15
N ASN A 322 24.20 -0.62 -15.27
CA ASN A 322 24.09 -0.29 -13.85
C ASN A 322 25.26 -0.80 -13.00
N PHE A 323 26.15 -1.62 -13.57
CA PHE A 323 27.34 -2.16 -12.89
C PHE A 323 28.66 -1.59 -13.41
N GLN A 324 28.59 -0.61 -14.31
CA GLN A 324 29.74 0.14 -14.83
C GLN A 324 29.90 1.44 -14.03
#